data_AF-A0A822GLQ8-F1
#
_entry.id   AF-A0A822GLQ8-F1
#
_cell.length_a   1.000
_cell.length_b   1.000
_cell.length_c   1.000
_cell.angle_alpha   90.00
_cell.angle_beta   90.00
_cell.angle_gamma   90.00
#
_symmetry.space_group_name_H-M   'P 1'
#
loop_
_entity.id
_entity.type
_entity.pdbx_description
1 polymer ?
#
loop_
_entity_poly.entity_id
_entity_poly.type
_entity_poly.pdbx_seq_one_letter_code
_entity_poly.pdbx_strand_id
1 'polypeptide(L)'
;MIEATIASYDVLSYFIYCIIEFLVMLSHDTFHSKQVIKVQDLIKHYELLLASGHEPETHALAALEPVVYDFLFKLTQIIQN
;
A
#
# COMPACT_ATOMS: atom_id res chain seq x y z
N MET A 1 -12.37 -19.35 -19.14
CA MET A 1 -11.93 -17.96 -19.44
C MET A 1 -12.13 -17.05 -18.24
N ILE A 2 -13.32 -17.04 -17.61
CA ILE A 2 -13.61 -16.24 -16.41
C ILE A 2 -12.72 -16.61 -15.20
N GLU A 3 -12.50 -17.89 -14.90
CA GLU A 3 -11.65 -18.32 -13.78
C GLU A 3 -10.17 -17.90 -13.92
N ALA A 4 -9.62 -17.94 -15.13
CA ALA A 4 -8.25 -17.51 -15.38
C ALA A 4 -8.10 -15.99 -15.21
N THR A 5 -9.13 -15.23 -15.57
CA THR A 5 -9.21 -13.79 -15.35
C THR A 5 -9.30 -13.46 -13.85
N ILE A 6 -10.11 -14.19 -13.07
CA ILE A 6 -10.22 -14.01 -11.61
C ILE A 6 -8.91 -14.35 -10.89
N ALA A 7 -8.26 -15.47 -11.24
CA ALA A 7 -6.96 -15.85 -10.67
C ALA A 7 -5.84 -14.84 -11.01
N SER A 8 -5.87 -14.28 -12.22
CA SER A 8 -4.97 -13.20 -12.63
C SER A 8 -5.16 -11.93 -11.79
N TYR A 9 -6.39 -11.58 -11.44
CA TYR A 9 -6.70 -10.39 -10.64
C TYR A 9 -6.31 -10.55 -9.17
N ASP A 10 -6.51 -11.74 -8.61
CA ASP A 10 -6.11 -12.06 -7.23
C ASP A 10 -4.58 -11.97 -7.06
N VAL A 11 -3.82 -12.54 -8.00
CA VAL A 11 -2.35 -12.47 -8.00
C VAL A 11 -1.84 -11.04 -8.16
N LEU A 12 -2.46 -10.24 -9.02
CA LEU A 12 -2.05 -8.84 -9.23
C LEU A 12 -2.33 -7.98 -7.99
N SER A 13 -3.49 -8.15 -7.37
CA SER A 13 -3.86 -7.45 -6.13
C SER A 13 -2.90 -7.82 -4.99
N TYR A 14 -2.58 -9.11 -4.84
CA TYR A 14 -1.60 -9.59 -3.87
C TYR A 14 -0.20 -9.01 -4.11
N PHE A 15 0.25 -8.94 -5.37
CA PHE A 15 1.53 -8.36 -5.71
C PHE A 15 1.61 -6.86 -5.39
N ILE A 16 0.55 -6.11 -5.67
CA ILE A 16 0.43 -4.69 -5.31
C ILE A 16 0.49 -4.53 -3.79
N TYR A 17 -0.26 -5.33 -3.04
CA TYR A 17 -0.23 -5.33 -1.57
C TYR A 17 1.20 -5.52 -1.05
N CYS A 18 1.92 -6.56 -1.50
CA CYS A 18 3.28 -6.84 -1.04
C CYS A 18 4.27 -5.71 -1.35
N ILE A 19 4.15 -5.08 -2.52
CA ILE A 19 4.98 -3.92 -2.86
C ILE A 19 4.71 -2.78 -1.87
N ILE A 20 3.45 -2.44 -1.64
CA ILE A 20 3.12 -1.32 -0.76
C ILE A 20 3.48 -1.63 0.69
N GLU A 21 3.26 -2.84 1.17
CA GLU A 21 3.70 -3.30 2.49
C GLU A 21 5.20 -3.12 2.67
N PHE A 22 6.01 -3.55 1.69
CA PHE A 22 7.45 -3.35 1.71
C PHE A 22 7.83 -1.86 1.74
N LEU A 23 7.16 -1.02 0.95
CA LEU A 23 7.42 0.42 0.93
C LEU A 23 6.98 1.10 2.25
N VAL A 24 5.92 0.62 2.89
CA VAL A 24 5.52 1.07 4.23
C VAL A 24 6.60 0.70 5.24
N MET A 25 7.13 -0.53 5.22
CA MET A 25 8.25 -0.93 6.08
C MET A 25 9.48 -0.02 5.89
N LEU A 26 9.86 0.23 4.63
CA LEU A 26 10.96 1.17 4.31
C LEU A 26 10.71 2.60 4.77
N SER A 27 9.44 3.02 4.93
CA SER A 27 9.10 4.36 5.40
C SER A 27 9.42 4.60 6.88
N HIS A 28 9.77 3.54 7.61
CA HIS A 28 10.27 3.65 8.98
C HIS A 28 11.81 3.68 9.03
N ASP A 29 12.47 3.26 7.95
CA ASP A 29 13.92 3.20 7.87
C ASP A 29 14.53 4.53 7.44
N THR A 30 15.76 4.77 7.92
CA THR A 30 16.56 5.92 7.50
C THR A 30 17.87 5.47 6.88
N PHE A 31 18.25 6.12 5.78
CA PHE A 31 19.54 5.96 5.13
C PHE A 31 20.29 7.29 5.18
N HIS A 32 21.48 7.29 5.81
CA HIS A 32 22.22 8.52 6.11
C HIS A 32 21.36 9.61 6.78
N SER A 33 20.57 9.22 7.79
CA SER A 33 19.67 10.10 8.54
C SER A 33 18.56 10.75 7.72
N LYS A 34 18.33 10.31 6.48
CA LYS A 34 17.19 10.71 5.66
C LYS A 34 16.20 9.54 5.58
N GLN A 35 14.92 9.87 5.65
CA GLN A 35 13.85 8.91 5.39
C GLN A 35 14.05 8.29 3.99
N VAL A 36 14.04 6.96 3.90
CA VAL A 36 14.22 6.25 2.62
C VAL A 36 13.05 6.55 1.68
N ILE A 37 11.84 6.55 2.24
CA ILE A 37 10.61 6.95 1.56
C ILE A 37 9.65 7.56 2.59
N LYS A 38 8.84 8.54 2.18
CA LYS A 38 7.81 9.10 3.07
C LYS A 38 6.48 8.42 2.77
N VAL A 39 5.68 8.17 3.81
CA VAL A 39 4.30 7.69 3.65
C VAL A 39 3.47 8.60 2.72
N GLN A 40 3.71 9.92 2.76
CA GLN A 40 3.05 10.88 1.86
C GLN A 40 3.33 10.60 0.37
N ASP A 41 4.50 10.07 0.05
CA ASP A 41 4.82 9.70 -1.33
C ASP A 41 4.09 8.41 -1.72
N LEU A 42 3.83 7.48 -0.79
CA LEU A 42 2.99 6.30 -1.03
C LEU A 42 1.55 6.67 -1.40
N ILE A 43 0.98 7.67 -0.71
CA ILE A 43 -0.38 8.16 -1.00
C ILE A 43 -0.49 8.71 -2.43
N LYS A 44 0.54 9.40 -2.94
CA LYS A 44 0.56 9.86 -4.34
C LYS A 44 0.58 8.69 -5.34
N HIS A 45 1.26 7.59 -5.02
CA HIS A 45 1.25 6.40 -5.88
C HIS A 45 -0.15 5.76 -5.93
N TYR A 46 -0.89 5.80 -4.81
CA TYR A 46 -2.29 5.40 -4.79
C TYR A 46 -3.17 6.29 -5.69
N GLU A 47 -3.00 7.62 -5.64
CA GLU A 47 -3.74 8.54 -6.52
C GLU A 47 -3.47 8.25 -8.01
N LEU A 48 -2.23 7.89 -8.34
CA LEU A 48 -1.85 7.47 -9.70
C LEU A 48 -2.49 6.12 -10.09
N LEU A 49 -2.56 5.15 -9.17
CA LEU A 49 -3.25 3.88 -9.39
C LEU A 49 -4.75 4.09 -9.64
N LEU A 50 -5.41 4.95 -8.88
CA LEU A 50 -6.80 5.34 -9.13
C LEU A 50 -6.98 6.02 -10.49
N ALA A 51 -6.10 6.95 -10.84
CA ALA A 51 -6.16 7.69 -12.10
C ALA A 51 -5.90 6.80 -13.34
N SER A 52 -5.31 5.62 -13.15
CA SER A 52 -5.00 4.68 -14.23
C SER A 52 -6.23 3.98 -14.83
N GLY A 53 -7.41 4.10 -14.21
CA GLY A 53 -8.66 3.52 -14.70
C GLY A 53 -8.80 2.02 -14.48
N HIS A 54 -7.90 1.39 -13.72
CA HIS A 54 -8.04 0.01 -13.26
C HIS A 54 -9.12 -0.11 -12.19
N GLU A 55 -9.67 -1.31 -12.04
CA GLU A 55 -10.74 -1.58 -11.07
C GLU A 55 -10.27 -1.23 -9.64
N PRO A 56 -10.97 -0.33 -8.92
CA PRO A 56 -10.50 0.20 -7.64
C PRO A 56 -10.33 -0.88 -6.57
N GLU A 57 -11.18 -1.91 -6.59
CA GLU A 57 -11.18 -2.98 -5.59
C GLU A 57 -9.92 -3.84 -5.65
N THR A 58 -9.32 -4.01 -6.83
CA THR A 58 -8.16 -4.88 -7.03
C THR A 58 -6.83 -4.12 -6.90
N HIS A 59 -6.76 -2.87 -7.34
CA HIS A 59 -5.51 -2.12 -7.39
C HIS A 59 -5.42 -1.09 -6.26
N ALA A 60 -6.47 -0.31 -6.09
CA ALA A 60 -6.45 0.84 -5.20
C ALA A 60 -6.65 0.38 -3.74
N LEU A 61 -7.60 -0.51 -3.49
CA LEU A 61 -7.86 -1.05 -2.15
C LEU A 61 -6.65 -1.82 -1.61
N ALA A 62 -6.09 -2.73 -2.43
CA ALA A 62 -4.89 -3.50 -2.08
C ALA A 62 -3.67 -2.61 -1.76
N ALA A 63 -3.56 -1.46 -2.43
CA ALA A 63 -2.51 -0.49 -2.14
C ALA A 63 -2.75 0.32 -0.86
N LEU A 64 -4.00 0.58 -0.46
CA LEU A 64 -4.31 1.35 0.75
C LEU A 64 -4.18 0.53 2.03
N GLU A 65 -4.49 -0.76 1.98
CA GLU A 65 -4.60 -1.59 3.17
C GLU A 65 -3.33 -1.55 4.06
N PRO A 66 -2.09 -1.73 3.54
CA PRO A 66 -0.90 -1.66 4.37
C PRO A 66 -0.67 -0.27 4.99
N VAL A 67 -1.02 0.80 4.25
CA VAL A 67 -0.84 2.20 4.70
C VAL A 67 -1.82 2.52 5.83
N VAL A 68 -3.08 2.13 5.67
CA VAL A 68 -4.12 2.33 6.69
C VAL A 68 -3.80 1.52 7.94
N TYR A 69 -3.37 0.27 7.78
CA TYR A 69 -3.02 -0.58 8.91
C TYR A 69 -1.87 0.02 9.73
N ASP A 70 -0.79 0.47 9.09
CA ASP A 70 0.34 1.12 9.77
C ASP A 70 -0.08 2.40 10.50
N PHE A 71 -0.92 3.21 9.87
CA PHE A 71 -1.43 4.45 10.46
C PHE A 71 -2.31 4.17 11.70
N LEU A 72 -3.26 3.24 11.60
CA LEU A 72 -4.13 2.87 12.71
C LEU A 72 -3.33 2.21 13.85
N PHE A 73 -2.38 1.35 13.52
CA PHE A 73 -1.49 0.74 14.50
C PHE A 73 -0.74 1.81 15.29
N LYS A 74 -0.11 2.78 14.61
CA LYS A 74 0.57 3.92 15.27
C LYS A 74 -0.38 4.73 16.14
N LEU A 75 -1.60 5.01 15.68
CA LEU A 75 -2.59 5.75 16.49
C LEU A 75 -2.96 4.99 17.77
N THR A 76 -3.15 3.67 17.70
CA THR A 76 -3.45 2.88 18.90
C THR A 76 -2.30 2.88 19.91
N GLN A 77 -1.04 2.88 19.46
CA GLN A 77 0.14 2.99 20.33
C GLN A 77 0.23 4.36 21.02
N ILE A 78 -0.21 5.43 20.36
CA ILE A 78 -0.25 6.78 20.94
C ILE A 78 -1.31 6.87 22.03
N ILE A 79 -2.49 6.29 21.82
CA ILE A 79 -3.61 6.36 22.79
C ILE A 79 -3.31 5.54 24.07
N GLN A 80 -2.43 4.54 23.98
CA GLN A 80 -2.07 3.67 25.10
C GLN A 80 -0.89 4.18 25.97
N ASN A 81 -0.26 5.29 25.60
CA ASN A 81 0.83 5.94 26.36
C ASN A 81 0.39 7.28 26.96
#